data_AF-A0A1H9PHA6-F1
#
_entry.id   AF-A0A1H9PHA6-F1
#
_cell.length_a   1.000
_cell.length_b   1.000
_cell.length_c   1.000
_cell.angle_alpha   90.00
_cell.angle_beta   90.00
_cell.angle_gamma   90.00
#
_symmetry.space_group_name_H-M   'P 1'
#
loop_
_entity.id
_entity.type
_entity.pdbx_description
1 polymer ?
#
loop_
_entity_poly.entity_id
_entity_poly.type
_entity_poly.pdbx_seq_one_letter_code
_entity_poly.pdbx_strand_id
1 'polypeptide(L)'
;MEKGLNDNNIDSGNDTRDESCDSACINSSDIADLAGVIRDSFGLKKIDMRTYSPLALAFIGDSVYEIIIRSLVTEQSNRPANTLNKAKVHYVNAAAQAFIIDSIMDRLSEEEAAVYHRGRNAKSYTSAKNQSVIDYRKATGLEALCGYLYLAGRLDRVLELVQYGVKLLDSKDGK
;
A
#
# COMPACT_ATOMS: atom_id res chain seq x y z
N MET A 1 -16.27 -58.03 -32.60
CA MET A 1 -17.50 -58.64 -32.04
C MET A 1 -17.13 -59.23 -30.70
N GLU A 2 -17.81 -58.77 -29.62
CA GLU A 2 -18.00 -59.33 -28.26
C GLU A 2 -16.81 -60.00 -27.52
N LYS A 3 -16.65 -59.97 -26.19
CA LYS A 3 -17.29 -59.39 -24.99
C LYS A 3 -16.35 -59.81 -23.84
N GLY A 4 -16.42 -59.14 -22.68
CA GLY A 4 -15.97 -59.76 -21.43
C GLY A 4 -15.56 -58.76 -20.35
N LEU A 5 -16.52 -58.35 -19.53
CA LEU A 5 -16.28 -57.80 -18.19
C LEU A 5 -15.63 -58.88 -17.30
N ASN A 6 -14.80 -58.47 -16.34
CA ASN A 6 -14.99 -58.95 -14.97
C ASN A 6 -14.41 -57.99 -13.94
N ASP A 7 -15.28 -57.52 -13.05
CA ASP A 7 -14.99 -56.80 -11.82
C ASP A 7 -14.35 -57.75 -10.80
N ASN A 8 -13.48 -57.22 -9.93
CA ASN A 8 -13.36 -57.72 -8.55
C ASN A 8 -12.94 -56.60 -7.61
N ASN A 9 -13.87 -56.35 -6.71
CA ASN A 9 -13.95 -55.38 -5.64
C ASN A 9 -13.26 -55.94 -4.39
N ILE A 10 -12.39 -55.20 -3.69
CA ILE A 10 -12.16 -55.39 -2.24
C ILE A 10 -12.06 -54.00 -1.57
N ASP A 11 -12.82 -53.94 -0.49
CA ASP A 11 -13.33 -52.84 0.30
C ASP A 11 -12.46 -52.52 1.52
N SER A 12 -12.72 -51.32 2.05
CA SER A 12 -12.63 -50.90 3.46
C SER A 12 -11.28 -50.56 4.06
N GLY A 13 -11.21 -49.33 4.61
CA GLY A 13 -10.04 -48.91 5.37
C GLY A 13 -10.07 -47.52 6.01
N ASN A 14 -11.24 -47.02 6.42
CA ASN A 14 -11.45 -46.11 7.55
C ASN A 14 -10.49 -44.88 7.70
N ASP A 15 -10.86 -43.78 7.06
CA ASP A 15 -10.30 -42.45 7.30
C ASP A 15 -11.03 -41.77 8.45
N THR A 16 -10.45 -41.84 9.66
CA THR A 16 -10.73 -40.89 10.74
C THR A 16 -9.49 -40.71 11.60
N ARG A 17 -8.87 -39.54 11.49
CA ARG A 17 -8.47 -38.75 12.66
C ARG A 17 -8.13 -37.31 12.27
N ASP A 18 -9.11 -36.48 12.58
CA ASP A 18 -9.04 -35.09 13.01
C ASP A 18 -7.73 -34.77 13.78
N GLU A 19 -6.92 -33.86 13.22
CA GLU A 19 -6.02 -32.99 13.98
C GLU A 19 -6.29 -31.56 13.52
N SER A 20 -7.00 -30.86 14.40
CA SER A 20 -7.33 -29.45 14.36
C SER A 20 -6.10 -28.58 14.10
N CYS A 21 -5.97 -28.09 12.88
CA CYS A 21 -5.27 -26.85 12.60
C CYS A 21 -6.36 -25.79 12.44
N ASP A 22 -6.66 -25.06 13.51
CA ASP A 22 -7.30 -23.75 13.41
C ASP A 22 -6.31 -22.78 12.73
N SER A 23 -6.02 -23.05 11.45
CA SER A 23 -5.46 -22.06 10.55
C SER A 23 -6.57 -21.05 10.33
N ALA A 24 -6.53 -19.96 11.09
CA ALA A 24 -7.39 -18.83 10.84
C ALA A 24 -7.20 -18.41 9.37
N CYS A 25 -8.18 -18.75 8.54
CA CYS A 25 -8.26 -18.33 7.16
C CYS A 25 -8.28 -16.80 7.16
N ILE A 26 -7.21 -16.15 6.72
CA ILE A 26 -7.17 -14.69 6.59
C ILE A 26 -8.24 -14.31 5.55
N ASN A 27 -9.31 -13.65 5.97
CA ASN A 27 -10.36 -13.21 5.04
C ASN A 27 -9.85 -12.02 4.23
N SER A 28 -10.42 -11.79 3.04
CA SER A 28 -10.07 -10.61 2.20
C SER A 28 -10.27 -9.27 2.92
N SER A 29 -11.11 -9.23 3.98
CA SER A 29 -11.29 -8.08 4.88
C SER A 29 -10.12 -7.87 5.84
N ASP A 30 -9.38 -8.92 6.17
CA ASP A 30 -8.35 -8.90 7.21
C ASP A 30 -7.00 -8.36 6.67
N ILE A 31 -6.80 -8.42 5.34
CA ILE A 31 -5.68 -7.73 4.67
C ILE A 31 -5.91 -6.21 4.62
N ALA A 32 -7.15 -5.72 4.77
CA ALA A 32 -7.46 -4.29 4.66
C ALA A 32 -6.89 -3.47 5.83
N ASP A 33 -6.70 -4.07 7.03
CA ASP A 33 -6.09 -3.42 8.20
C ASP A 33 -4.76 -4.09 8.62
N LEU A 34 -3.78 -4.12 7.72
CA LEU A 34 -2.43 -4.60 8.03
C LEU A 34 -1.82 -3.87 9.25
N ALA A 35 -2.11 -2.58 9.44
CA ALA A 35 -1.65 -1.83 10.61
C ALA A 35 -2.24 -2.40 11.92
N GLY A 36 -3.50 -2.83 11.90
CA GLY A 36 -4.16 -3.58 12.97
C GLY A 36 -3.52 -4.92 13.23
N VAL A 37 -3.32 -5.73 12.19
CA VAL A 37 -2.65 -7.03 12.32
C VAL A 37 -1.27 -6.89 12.97
N ILE A 38 -0.45 -5.92 12.53
CA ILE A 38 0.86 -5.65 13.13
C ILE A 38 0.70 -5.22 14.59
N ARG A 39 -0.20 -4.29 14.88
CA ARG A 39 -0.44 -3.81 16.25
C ARG A 39 -0.80 -4.96 17.19
N ASP A 40 -1.68 -5.86 16.78
CA ASP A 40 -2.12 -6.98 17.60
C ASP A 40 -1.02 -8.04 17.75
N SER A 41 -0.31 -8.35 16.66
CA SER A 41 0.80 -9.33 16.65
C SER A 41 1.95 -8.95 17.58
N PHE A 42 2.19 -7.65 17.77
CA PHE A 42 3.24 -7.14 18.66
C PHE A 42 2.70 -6.64 20.01
N GLY A 43 1.42 -6.87 20.33
CA GLY A 43 0.81 -6.47 21.60
C GLY A 43 0.82 -4.95 21.85
N LEU A 44 0.77 -4.14 20.78
CA LEU A 44 0.85 -2.69 20.84
C LEU A 44 -0.53 -2.08 21.16
N LYS A 45 -0.54 -1.02 21.96
CA LYS A 45 -1.77 -0.26 22.23
C LYS A 45 -2.13 0.60 21.02
N LYS A 46 -3.43 0.69 20.71
CA LYS A 46 -3.92 1.64 19.71
C LYS A 46 -3.67 3.07 20.20
N ILE A 47 -2.87 3.81 19.42
CA ILE A 47 -2.57 5.23 19.67
C ILE A 47 -3.64 6.07 18.96
N ASP A 48 -4.08 7.16 19.60
CA ASP A 48 -4.96 8.13 18.96
C ASP A 48 -4.25 8.77 17.77
N MET A 49 -4.83 8.63 16.57
CA MET A 49 -4.25 9.11 15.31
C MET A 49 -3.93 10.60 15.34
N ARG A 50 -4.67 11.39 16.14
CA ARG A 50 -4.48 12.84 16.30
C ARG A 50 -3.18 13.20 17.02
N THR A 51 -2.57 12.24 17.72
CA THR A 51 -1.33 12.45 18.50
C THR A 51 -0.07 12.21 17.67
N TYR A 52 -0.17 11.57 16.50
CA TYR A 52 0.99 11.41 15.63
C TYR A 52 1.39 12.76 15.05
N SER A 53 2.70 13.06 15.12
CA SER A 53 3.24 14.21 14.43
C SER A 53 3.11 14.02 12.90
N PRO A 54 2.99 15.10 12.12
CA PRO A 54 2.92 14.98 10.66
C PRO A 54 4.12 14.23 10.06
N LEU A 55 5.32 14.41 10.63
CA LEU A 55 6.53 13.71 10.18
C LEU A 55 6.52 12.22 10.56
N ALA A 56 5.91 11.84 11.69
CA ALA A 56 5.74 10.43 12.04
C ALA A 56 4.76 9.74 11.07
N LEU A 57 3.70 10.43 10.67
CA LEU A 57 2.78 9.94 9.63
C LEU A 57 3.49 9.80 8.28
N ALA A 58 4.28 10.80 7.88
CA ALA A 58 5.07 10.73 6.65
C ALA A 58 6.07 9.57 6.67
N PHE A 59 6.74 9.34 7.80
CA PHE A 59 7.71 8.24 7.95
C PHE A 59 7.12 6.88 7.61
N ILE A 60 5.95 6.53 8.18
CA ILE A 60 5.31 5.25 7.86
C ILE A 60 4.66 5.27 6.48
N GLY A 61 4.12 6.42 6.07
CA GLY A 61 3.46 6.56 4.79
C GLY A 61 4.39 6.47 3.58
N ASP A 62 5.64 6.90 3.70
CA ASP A 62 6.69 6.66 2.71
C ASP A 62 6.90 5.16 2.48
N SER A 63 6.95 4.37 3.55
CA SER A 63 7.07 2.90 3.45
C SER A 63 5.84 2.27 2.79
N VAL A 64 4.64 2.76 3.11
CA VAL A 64 3.37 2.30 2.50
C VAL A 64 3.34 2.64 1.00
N TYR A 65 3.72 3.85 0.63
CA TYR A 65 3.77 4.26 -0.77
C TYR A 65 4.82 3.46 -1.55
N GLU A 66 6.02 3.30 -0.98
CA GLU A 66 7.12 2.53 -1.58
C GLU A 66 6.72 1.06 -1.81
N ILE A 67 6.03 0.39 -0.87
CA ILE A 67 5.61 -0.99 -1.09
C ILE A 67 4.56 -1.10 -2.20
N ILE A 68 3.61 -0.18 -2.28
CA ILE A 68 2.60 -0.14 -3.35
C ILE A 68 3.27 -0.01 -4.72
N ILE A 69 4.20 0.94 -4.87
CA ILE A 69 4.90 1.15 -6.14
C ILE A 69 5.82 -0.03 -6.47
N ARG A 70 6.54 -0.58 -5.50
CA ARG A 70 7.40 -1.76 -5.73
C ARG A 70 6.59 -2.96 -6.19
N SER A 71 5.44 -3.21 -5.57
CA SER A 71 4.50 -4.24 -6.01
C SER A 71 4.06 -3.98 -7.45
N LEU A 72 3.60 -2.75 -7.76
CA LEU A 72 3.17 -2.39 -9.11
C LEU A 72 4.24 -2.69 -10.18
N VAL A 73 5.46 -2.18 -10.01
CA VAL A 73 6.50 -2.34 -11.04
C VAL A 73 7.01 -3.77 -11.17
N THR A 74 6.96 -4.55 -10.09
CA THR A 74 7.38 -5.95 -10.07
C THR A 74 6.35 -6.83 -10.76
N GLU A 75 5.06 -6.63 -10.45
CA GLU A 75 3.95 -7.37 -11.06
C GLU A 75 3.76 -7.03 -12.54
N GLN A 76 4.04 -5.78 -12.95
CA GLN A 76 3.99 -5.38 -14.36
C GLN A 76 5.06 -6.05 -15.22
N SER A 77 6.23 -6.38 -14.65
CA SER A 77 7.30 -7.03 -15.41
C SER A 77 8.31 -7.72 -14.49
N ASN A 78 8.45 -9.03 -14.63
CA ASN A 78 9.51 -9.77 -13.96
C ASN A 78 10.87 -9.46 -14.63
N ARG A 79 11.59 -8.48 -14.08
CA ARG A 79 12.85 -7.95 -14.62
C ARG A 79 13.94 -7.88 -13.54
N PRO A 80 15.22 -7.79 -13.93
CA PRO A 80 16.31 -7.63 -12.96
C PRO A 80 16.12 -6.42 -12.05
N ALA A 81 16.58 -6.52 -10.79
CA ALA A 81 16.39 -5.51 -9.75
C ALA A 81 16.82 -4.08 -10.16
N ASN A 82 17.88 -3.93 -10.95
CA ASN A 82 18.31 -2.62 -11.45
C ASN A 82 17.25 -1.97 -12.36
N THR A 83 16.58 -2.76 -13.20
CA THR A 83 15.52 -2.28 -14.09
C THR A 83 14.26 -1.91 -13.28
N LEU A 84 13.91 -2.72 -12.28
CA LEU A 84 12.81 -2.41 -11.36
C LEU A 84 13.08 -1.13 -10.56
N ASN A 85 14.32 -0.94 -10.11
CA ASN A 85 14.72 0.29 -9.41
C ASN A 85 14.61 1.53 -10.30
N LYS A 86 14.99 1.44 -11.57
CA LYS A 86 14.79 2.55 -12.52
C LYS A 86 13.30 2.84 -12.75
N ALA A 87 12.49 1.79 -12.87
CA ALA A 87 11.05 1.92 -13.02
C ALA A 87 10.39 2.57 -11.80
N LYS A 88 10.69 2.12 -10.57
CA LYS A 88 10.09 2.71 -9.36
C LYS A 88 10.48 4.17 -9.15
N VAL A 89 11.73 4.57 -9.46
CA VAL A 89 12.22 5.96 -9.28
C VAL A 89 11.36 6.97 -10.04
N HIS A 90 10.75 6.54 -11.15
CA HIS A 90 9.80 7.35 -11.90
C HIS A 90 8.59 7.80 -11.07
N TYR A 91 8.08 6.94 -10.18
CA TYR A 91 6.88 7.19 -9.39
C TYR A 91 7.17 7.72 -7.97
N VAL A 92 8.35 7.44 -7.41
CA VAL A 92 8.65 7.72 -5.99
C VAL A 92 9.42 9.01 -5.75
N ASN A 93 9.96 9.65 -6.80
CA ASN A 93 10.64 10.92 -6.64
C ASN A 93 9.65 12.06 -6.24
N ALA A 94 10.18 13.10 -5.59
CA ALA A 94 9.36 14.19 -5.05
C ALA A 94 8.50 14.90 -6.10
N ALA A 95 9.00 15.07 -7.33
CA ALA A 95 8.24 15.71 -8.40
C ALA A 95 7.05 14.85 -8.87
N ALA A 96 7.22 13.54 -8.97
CA ALA A 96 6.15 12.60 -9.29
C ALA A 96 5.08 12.58 -8.18
N GLN A 97 5.50 12.50 -6.91
CA GLN A 97 4.59 12.56 -5.77
C GLN A 97 3.84 13.91 -5.70
N ALA A 98 4.53 15.02 -5.97
CA ALA A 98 3.92 16.35 -6.06
C ALA A 98 2.86 16.44 -7.16
N PHE A 99 3.15 15.89 -8.34
CA PHE A 99 2.18 15.81 -9.43
C PHE A 99 0.97 14.96 -9.06
N ILE A 100 1.19 13.79 -8.45
CA ILE A 100 0.13 12.88 -8.01
C ILE A 100 -0.81 13.60 -7.05
N ILE A 101 -0.28 14.22 -6.00
CA ILE A 101 -1.13 14.84 -4.97
C ILE A 101 -1.89 16.06 -5.52
N ASP A 102 -1.29 16.85 -6.40
CA ASP A 102 -1.99 17.95 -7.08
C ASP A 102 -3.15 17.43 -7.95
N SER A 103 -2.98 16.25 -8.56
CA SER A 103 -3.95 15.64 -9.48
C SER A 103 -5.14 14.97 -8.80
N ILE A 104 -5.06 14.72 -7.49
CA ILE A 104 -6.10 14.02 -6.71
C ILE A 104 -6.71 14.88 -5.62
N MET A 105 -6.38 16.18 -5.58
CA MET A 105 -6.74 17.06 -4.47
C MET A 105 -8.24 17.32 -4.34
N ASP A 106 -8.95 17.29 -5.47
CA ASP A 106 -10.41 17.36 -5.55
C ASP A 106 -11.11 16.08 -5.06
N ARG A 107 -10.38 14.98 -4.92
CA ARG A 107 -10.90 13.69 -4.45
C ARG A 107 -10.75 13.48 -2.96
N LEU A 108 -9.98 14.33 -2.28
CA LEU A 108 -9.79 14.20 -0.84
C LEU A 108 -11.03 14.68 -0.10
N SER A 109 -11.41 13.94 0.94
CA SER A 109 -12.31 14.50 1.95
C SER A 109 -11.65 15.66 2.70
N GLU A 110 -12.44 16.48 3.39
CA GLU A 110 -11.91 17.59 4.20
C GLU A 110 -10.89 17.12 5.24
N GLU A 111 -11.13 15.95 5.86
CA GLU A 111 -10.23 15.34 6.82
C GLU A 111 -8.89 14.91 6.18
N GLU A 112 -8.97 14.22 5.03
CA GLU A 112 -7.80 13.78 4.26
C GLU A 112 -6.96 14.98 3.79
N ALA A 113 -7.62 16.04 3.30
CA ALA A 113 -6.96 17.28 2.89
C ALA A 113 -6.30 17.99 4.08
N ALA A 114 -6.94 18.00 5.26
CA ALA A 114 -6.35 18.56 6.46
C ALA A 114 -5.07 17.81 6.88
N VAL A 115 -5.06 16.48 6.84
CA VAL A 115 -3.87 15.66 7.10
C VAL A 115 -2.75 15.98 6.11
N TYR A 116 -3.06 15.99 4.81
CA TYR A 116 -2.12 16.37 3.76
C TYR A 116 -1.49 17.75 4.04
N HIS A 117 -2.30 18.76 4.34
CA HIS A 117 -1.83 20.11 4.61
C HIS A 117 -0.94 20.18 5.85
N ARG A 118 -1.24 19.43 6.91
CA ARG A 118 -0.34 19.33 8.08
C ARG A 118 1.01 18.73 7.70
N GLY A 119 1.03 17.67 6.89
CA GLY A 119 2.27 17.06 6.37
C GLY A 119 3.07 18.05 5.52
N ARG A 120 2.42 18.71 4.56
CA ARG A 120 3.05 19.71 3.66
C ARG A 120 3.67 20.90 4.39
N ASN A 121 3.09 21.26 5.52
CA ASN A 121 3.53 22.39 6.33
C ASN A 121 4.46 21.99 7.47
N ALA A 122 4.73 20.70 7.65
CA ALA A 122 5.72 20.22 8.60
C ALA A 122 7.09 20.75 8.21
N LYS A 123 7.78 21.39 9.15
CA LYS A 123 9.14 21.89 8.92
C LYS A 123 10.11 20.71 9.00
N SER A 124 10.57 20.22 7.85
CA SER A 124 11.79 19.43 7.77
C SER A 124 12.95 20.37 7.41
N TYR A 125 14.10 20.19 8.05
CA TYR A 125 15.31 20.92 7.67
C TYR A 125 15.81 20.36 6.34
N THR A 126 15.66 21.10 5.23
CA THR A 126 16.21 20.71 3.92
C THR A 126 17.00 21.88 3.33
N SER A 127 18.14 21.59 2.72
CA SER A 127 19.03 22.54 2.04
C SER A 127 18.78 22.64 0.52
N ALA A 128 17.63 22.17 0.03
CA ALA A 128 17.35 22.03 -1.40
C ALA A 128 16.97 23.37 -2.07
N LYS A 129 17.05 23.44 -3.42
CA LYS A 129 16.68 24.63 -4.22
C LYS A 129 15.15 24.88 -4.21
N ASN A 130 14.71 26.12 -4.41
CA ASN A 130 13.32 26.55 -4.21
C ASN A 130 12.22 25.63 -4.83
N GLN A 131 12.30 25.27 -6.12
CA GLN A 131 11.29 24.38 -6.74
C GLN A 131 11.30 22.98 -6.11
N SER A 132 12.49 22.41 -5.89
CA SER A 132 12.61 21.12 -5.21
C SER A 132 12.06 21.15 -3.78
N VAL A 133 12.14 22.29 -3.08
CA VAL A 133 11.56 22.44 -1.74
C VAL A 133 10.04 22.34 -1.77
N ILE A 134 9.38 22.92 -2.78
CA ILE A 134 7.91 22.82 -2.92
C ILE A 134 7.50 21.36 -3.18
N ASP A 135 8.19 20.70 -4.11
CA ASP A 135 7.89 19.31 -4.46
C ASP A 135 8.13 18.38 -3.26
N TYR A 136 9.23 18.57 -2.52
CA TYR A 136 9.50 17.84 -1.28
C TYR A 136 8.39 18.02 -0.25
N ARG A 137 7.94 19.26 -0.04
CA ARG A 137 6.84 19.52 0.90
C ARG A 137 5.54 18.86 0.45
N LYS A 138 5.22 18.88 -0.84
CA LYS A 138 4.05 18.18 -1.38
C LYS A 138 4.16 16.66 -1.20
N ALA A 139 5.32 16.08 -1.49
CA ALA A 139 5.62 14.67 -1.27
C ALA A 139 5.44 14.29 0.21
N THR A 140 6.03 15.04 1.14
CA THR A 140 5.83 14.81 2.59
C THR A 140 4.35 14.92 3.00
N GLY A 141 3.58 15.79 2.35
CA GLY A 141 2.13 15.85 2.53
C GLY A 141 1.42 14.57 2.08
N LEU A 142 1.76 14.05 0.89
CA LEU A 142 1.22 12.80 0.36
C LEU A 142 1.59 11.61 1.25
N GLU A 143 2.86 11.51 1.64
CA GLU A 143 3.35 10.49 2.57
C GLU A 143 2.57 10.55 3.90
N ALA A 144 2.37 11.74 4.48
CA ALA A 144 1.59 11.87 5.71
C ALA A 144 0.13 11.42 5.54
N LEU A 145 -0.50 11.69 4.39
CA LEU A 145 -1.83 11.20 4.06
C LEU A 145 -1.87 9.68 3.96
N CYS A 146 -0.92 9.07 3.23
CA CYS A 146 -0.80 7.61 3.13
C CYS A 146 -0.62 6.96 4.51
N GLY A 147 0.24 7.53 5.35
CA GLY A 147 0.48 7.02 6.69
C GLY A 147 -0.74 7.12 7.60
N TYR A 148 -1.49 8.21 7.51
CA TYR A 148 -2.75 8.38 8.25
C TYR A 148 -3.78 7.32 7.88
N LEU A 149 -4.07 7.17 6.58
CA LEU A 149 -5.05 6.21 6.08
C LEU A 149 -4.64 4.77 6.41
N TYR A 150 -3.35 4.45 6.26
CA TYR A 150 -2.81 3.14 6.64
C TYR A 150 -3.02 2.82 8.12
N LEU A 151 -2.65 3.73 9.02
CA LEU A 151 -2.83 3.53 10.47
C LEU A 151 -4.31 3.50 10.88
N ALA A 152 -5.19 4.10 10.08
CA ALA A 152 -6.64 4.03 10.23
C ALA A 152 -7.27 2.71 9.72
N GLY A 153 -6.47 1.78 9.17
CA GLY A 153 -6.95 0.55 8.57
C GLY A 153 -7.66 0.75 7.22
N ARG A 154 -7.37 1.88 6.54
CA ARG A 154 -7.98 2.27 5.26
C ARG A 154 -6.98 2.12 4.12
N LEU A 155 -6.34 0.96 4.02
CA LEU A 155 -5.36 0.68 2.95
C LEU A 155 -6.02 0.67 1.56
N ASP A 156 -7.29 0.27 1.49
CA ASP A 156 -8.15 0.38 0.31
C ASP A 156 -8.20 1.81 -0.25
N ARG A 157 -8.38 2.81 0.62
CA ARG A 157 -8.40 4.22 0.24
C ARG A 157 -7.04 4.71 -0.23
N VAL A 158 -5.95 4.24 0.39
CA VAL A 158 -4.58 4.54 -0.10
C VAL A 158 -4.41 4.03 -1.52
N LEU A 159 -4.80 2.77 -1.77
CA LEU A 159 -4.70 2.15 -3.10
C LEU A 159 -5.54 2.89 -4.13
N GLU A 160 -6.76 3.30 -3.80
CA GLU A 160 -7.63 4.08 -4.68
C GLU A 160 -6.95 5.41 -5.12
N LEU A 161 -6.48 6.19 -4.15
CA LEU A 161 -5.86 7.50 -4.39
C LEU A 161 -4.55 7.37 -5.19
N VAL A 162 -3.68 6.44 -4.78
CA VAL A 162 -2.39 6.20 -5.45
C VAL A 162 -2.61 5.66 -6.87
N GLN A 163 -3.52 4.70 -7.06
CA GLN A 163 -3.83 4.17 -8.39
C GLN A 163 -4.33 5.27 -9.33
N TYR A 164 -5.24 6.13 -8.86
CA TYR A 164 -5.75 7.23 -9.68
C TYR A 164 -4.64 8.22 -10.05
N GLY A 165 -3.80 8.61 -9.09
CA GLY A 165 -2.66 9.49 -9.34
C GLY A 165 -1.63 8.91 -10.31
N VAL A 166 -1.28 7.63 -10.15
CA VAL A 166 -0.35 6.92 -11.03
C VAL A 166 -0.88 6.87 -12.47
N LYS A 167 -2.17 6.57 -12.67
CA LYS A 167 -2.79 6.57 -14.01
C LYS A 167 -2.65 7.93 -14.70
N LEU A 168 -2.82 9.03 -13.97
CA LEU A 168 -2.67 10.37 -14.51
C LEU A 168 -1.21 10.72 -14.81
N LEU A 169 -0.27 10.26 -13.98
CA LEU A 169 1.16 10.44 -14.21
C LEU A 169 1.61 9.70 -15.49
N ASP A 170 1.21 8.44 -15.64
CA ASP A 170 1.50 7.64 -16.85
C ASP A 170 0.91 8.30 -18.12
N SER A 171 -0.34 8.77 -18.03
CA SER A 171 -1.00 9.48 -19.15
C SER A 171 -0.27 10.76 -19.54
N LYS A 172 0.23 11.53 -18.56
CA LYS A 172 1.03 12.75 -18.81
C LYS A 172 2.34 12.43 -19.51
N ASP A 173 2.96 11.31 -19.18
CA ASP A 173 4.26 10.92 -19.72
C ASP A 173 4.14 10.09 -21.01
N GLY A 174 2.91 9.90 -21.51
CA GLY A 174 2.61 9.22 -22.78
C GLY A 174 2.80 7.70 -22.72
N LYS A 175 2.60 7.10 -21.56
CA LYS A 175 2.72 5.66 -21.31
C LYS A 175 1.38 4.94 -21.38
#